data_AF-A0A9X0M9D1-F1
#
_entry.id   AF-A0A9X0M9D1-F1
#
_cell.length_a   1.000
_cell.length_b   1.000
_cell.length_c   1.000
_cell.angle_alpha   90.00
_cell.angle_beta   90.00
_cell.angle_gamma   90.00
#
_symmetry.space_group_name_H-M   'P 1'
#
loop_
_entity.id
_entity.type
_entity.pdbx_description
1 polymer ?
#
loop_
_entity_poly.entity_id
_entity_poly.type
_entity_poly.pdbx_seq_one_letter_code
_entity_poly.pdbx_strand_id
1 'polypeptide(L)'
;MSEEHNQLQKELHKALLKAVKDAKSIGYTPHVFNQMLATEGGYSVAKKLIHKTSTGFEKLWELKRLDLSTEAVILQKEFRPLFTEEEQEIAKTRLREFGYEVDVLNIDLPELKPSGRIREFNNYEDSLKAKVIFEHIVNGLTHRELDEAVLGLDKNSSKGFQSMGILHFLGIKANYKGVFEGKVLKEVIGILTEQEKGFEEPIRLLSLLDDSSLINTINSDLEAEQIEDGHGIEGNVKYYYGKRYERDPKNRILAIKKHGAKCYACGFSFEEVYGERGKDFIEVHHIKPLSTLEKAVEINPETDLVPLCANCHRMVHRRKDEVLRIEELKEIIVKHRQ
;
A
#
# COMPACT_ATOMS: atom_id res chain seq x y z
N MET A 1 18.03 -5.42 -43.55
CA MET A 1 17.39 -4.70 -42.43
C MET A 1 16.05 -4.21 -42.94
N SER A 2 14.95 -4.81 -42.49
CA SER A 2 13.59 -4.55 -43.02
C SER A 2 13.13 -3.13 -42.68
N GLU A 3 12.22 -2.59 -43.50
CA GLU A 3 11.59 -1.27 -43.29
C GLU A 3 10.88 -1.19 -41.92
N GLU A 4 10.33 -2.32 -41.47
CA GLU A 4 9.76 -2.52 -40.14
C GLU A 4 10.79 -2.34 -39.00
N HIS A 5 12.01 -2.87 -39.16
CA HIS A 5 13.06 -2.71 -38.16
C HIS A 5 13.48 -1.24 -37.98
N ASN A 6 13.58 -0.49 -39.08
CA ASN A 6 13.87 0.95 -39.03
C ASN A 6 12.71 1.75 -38.41
N GLN A 7 11.47 1.32 -38.60
CA GLN A 7 10.31 1.95 -37.98
C GLN A 7 10.30 1.72 -36.46
N LEU A 8 10.56 0.50 -36.00
CA LEU A 8 10.66 0.18 -34.58
C LEU A 8 11.77 0.98 -33.88
N GLN A 9 12.91 1.21 -34.53
CA GLN A 9 13.98 2.06 -33.98
C GLN A 9 13.54 3.53 -33.79
N LYS A 10 12.72 4.06 -34.72
CA LYS A 10 12.15 5.42 -34.58
C LYS A 10 11.14 5.50 -33.44
N GLU A 11 10.28 4.48 -33.29
CA GLU A 11 9.32 4.41 -32.19
C GLU A 11 10.03 4.27 -30.83
N LEU A 12 11.09 3.45 -30.75
CA LEU A 12 11.93 3.37 -29.56
C LEU A 12 12.52 4.73 -29.19
N HIS A 13 13.04 5.48 -30.18
CA HIS A 13 13.57 6.82 -29.92
C HIS A 13 12.51 7.78 -29.36
N LYS A 14 11.27 7.74 -29.90
CA LYS A 14 10.16 8.53 -29.35
C LYS A 14 9.79 8.09 -27.92
N ALA A 15 9.79 6.79 -27.63
CA ALA A 15 9.51 6.27 -26.30
C ALA A 15 10.54 6.76 -25.27
N LEU A 16 11.82 6.77 -25.62
CA LEU A 16 12.88 7.30 -24.75
C LEU A 16 12.76 8.82 -24.55
N LEU A 17 12.35 9.58 -25.57
CA LEU A 17 12.06 11.01 -25.42
C LEU A 17 10.83 11.26 -24.53
N LYS A 18 9.80 10.41 -24.61
CA LYS A 18 8.64 10.45 -23.70
C LYS A 18 9.11 10.21 -22.26
N ALA A 19 9.94 9.19 -22.04
CA ALA A 19 10.50 8.92 -20.71
C ALA A 19 11.31 10.10 -20.14
N VAL A 20 12.08 10.81 -20.98
CA VAL A 20 12.75 12.07 -20.57
C VAL A 20 11.77 13.15 -20.15
N LYS A 21 10.66 13.30 -20.88
CA LYS A 21 9.62 14.28 -20.56
C LYS A 21 8.91 13.92 -19.24
N ASP A 22 8.65 12.64 -19.02
CA ASP A 22 8.02 12.13 -17.80
C ASP A 22 8.96 12.20 -16.59
N ALA A 23 10.27 12.02 -16.80
CA ALA A 23 11.27 12.28 -15.77
C ALA A 23 11.29 13.77 -15.38
N LYS A 24 11.13 14.67 -16.36
CA LYS A 24 11.09 16.11 -16.12
C LYS A 24 9.86 16.52 -15.30
N SER A 25 8.71 15.88 -15.49
CA SER A 25 7.49 16.20 -14.74
C SER A 25 7.58 15.81 -13.26
N ILE A 26 8.45 14.85 -12.91
CA ILE A 26 8.75 14.45 -11.53
C ILE A 26 9.99 15.16 -10.94
N GLY A 27 10.48 16.22 -11.60
CA GLY A 27 11.57 17.05 -11.08
C GLY A 27 12.99 16.56 -11.43
N TYR A 28 13.14 15.57 -12.32
CA TYR A 28 14.43 15.07 -12.76
C TYR A 28 14.69 15.39 -14.23
N THR A 29 15.74 16.16 -14.52
CA THR A 29 16.11 16.50 -15.91
C THR A 29 17.38 15.77 -16.33
N PRO A 30 17.29 14.68 -17.10
CA PRO A 30 18.45 13.90 -17.51
C PRO A 30 19.18 14.55 -18.70
N HIS A 31 19.88 15.67 -18.47
CA HIS A 31 20.53 16.46 -19.53
C HIS A 31 21.49 15.64 -20.42
N VAL A 32 22.35 14.82 -19.79
CA VAL A 32 23.33 13.98 -20.51
C VAL A 32 22.62 12.96 -21.39
N PHE A 33 21.58 12.30 -20.87
CA PHE A 33 20.81 11.32 -21.63
C PHE A 33 20.07 11.97 -22.80
N ASN A 34 19.44 13.12 -22.59
CA ASN A 34 18.75 13.86 -23.64
C ASN A 34 19.72 14.30 -24.76
N GLN A 35 20.93 14.72 -24.39
CA GLN A 35 21.99 15.03 -25.34
C GLN A 35 22.41 13.78 -26.13
N MET A 36 22.62 12.65 -25.47
CA MET A 36 22.95 11.37 -26.11
C MET A 36 21.88 10.94 -27.10
N LEU A 37 20.59 11.07 -26.75
CA LEU A 37 19.48 10.77 -27.66
C LEU A 37 19.51 11.64 -28.91
N ALA A 38 19.78 12.94 -28.76
CA ALA A 38 19.85 13.87 -29.88
C ALA A 38 21.04 13.62 -30.81
N THR A 39 22.17 13.14 -30.29
CA THR A 39 23.40 12.92 -31.07
C THR A 39 23.53 11.52 -31.66
N GLU A 40 23.19 10.48 -30.89
CA GLU A 40 23.45 9.07 -31.24
C GLU A 40 22.17 8.31 -31.65
N GLY A 41 20.99 8.84 -31.32
CA GLY A 41 19.70 8.18 -31.56
C GLY A 41 19.34 7.14 -30.50
N GLY A 42 18.05 6.82 -30.40
CA GLY A 42 17.49 6.01 -29.29
C GLY A 42 18.03 4.58 -29.23
N TYR A 43 18.10 3.91 -30.39
CA TYR A 43 18.58 2.53 -30.48
C TYR A 43 20.06 2.38 -30.07
N SER A 44 20.93 3.24 -30.61
CA SER A 44 22.37 3.23 -30.30
C SER A 44 22.64 3.50 -28.82
N VAL A 45 21.92 4.47 -28.24
CA VAL A 45 22.02 4.79 -26.81
C VAL A 45 21.55 3.62 -25.96
N ALA A 46 20.43 2.99 -26.31
CA ALA A 46 19.92 1.84 -25.59
C ALA A 46 20.93 0.67 -25.57
N LYS A 47 21.46 0.29 -26.73
CA LYS A 47 22.54 -0.73 -26.84
C LYS A 47 23.74 -0.42 -25.94
N LYS A 48 24.16 0.85 -25.90
CA LYS A 48 25.32 1.29 -25.11
C LYS A 48 25.07 1.21 -23.60
N LEU A 49 23.87 1.54 -23.15
CA LEU A 49 23.51 1.57 -21.73
C LEU A 49 23.13 0.20 -21.17
N ILE A 50 22.68 -0.74 -22.00
CA ILE A 50 22.44 -2.13 -21.55
C ILE A 50 23.71 -2.73 -20.96
N HIS A 51 24.89 -2.44 -21.52
CA HIS A 51 26.15 -2.99 -21.01
C HIS A 51 26.86 -2.08 -19.99
N LYS A 52 26.30 -0.92 -19.65
CA LYS A 52 26.95 0.04 -18.75
C LYS A 52 25.93 0.70 -17.82
N THR A 53 26.15 0.55 -16.51
CA THR A 53 25.38 1.28 -15.51
C THR A 53 25.56 2.79 -15.68
N SER A 54 24.44 3.51 -15.64
CA SER A 54 24.42 4.95 -15.79
C SER A 54 23.95 5.62 -14.51
N THR A 55 24.49 6.80 -14.22
CA THR A 55 24.02 7.64 -13.10
C THR A 55 22.54 8.00 -13.21
N GLY A 56 22.00 7.99 -14.44
CA GLY A 56 20.58 8.23 -14.68
C GLY A 56 19.68 7.09 -14.19
N PHE A 57 20.16 5.84 -14.22
CA PHE A 57 19.43 4.68 -13.70
C PHE A 57 19.27 4.77 -12.18
N GLU A 58 20.37 5.02 -11.46
CA GLU A 58 20.38 5.20 -10.00
C GLU A 58 19.43 6.33 -9.59
N LYS A 59 19.43 7.45 -10.33
CA LYS A 59 18.54 8.57 -10.02
C LYS A 59 17.07 8.24 -10.21
N LEU A 60 16.72 7.45 -11.22
CA LEU A 60 15.36 6.98 -11.43
C LEU A 60 14.92 5.97 -10.35
N TRP A 61 15.86 5.17 -9.84
CA TRP A 61 15.59 4.29 -8.70
C TRP A 61 15.29 5.07 -7.41
N GLU A 62 16.09 6.09 -7.09
CA GLU A 62 15.82 6.97 -5.94
C GLU A 62 14.43 7.62 -6.01
N LEU A 63 13.99 7.96 -7.23
CA LEU A 63 12.69 8.56 -7.50
C LEU A 63 11.55 7.53 -7.61
N LYS A 64 11.85 6.23 -7.42
CA LYS A 64 10.91 5.11 -7.57
C LYS A 64 10.22 5.08 -8.94
N ARG A 65 10.96 5.46 -9.99
CA ARG A 65 10.48 5.56 -11.38
C ARG A 65 11.38 4.82 -12.36
N LEU A 66 11.76 3.58 -12.00
CA LEU A 66 12.54 2.70 -12.88
C LEU A 66 11.79 2.29 -14.15
N ASP A 67 10.47 2.48 -14.21
CA ASP A 67 9.66 2.36 -15.44
C ASP A 67 10.12 3.31 -16.56
N LEU A 68 10.74 4.44 -16.19
CA LEU A 68 11.30 5.41 -17.14
C LEU A 68 12.73 5.09 -17.58
N SER A 69 13.33 4.02 -17.03
CA SER A 69 14.70 3.64 -17.36
C SER A 69 14.80 3.09 -18.78
N THR A 70 16.01 3.09 -19.33
CA THR A 70 16.25 2.49 -20.65
C THR A 70 15.96 0.99 -20.60
N GLU A 71 16.34 0.33 -19.51
CA GLU A 71 16.14 -1.08 -19.23
C GLU A 71 14.66 -1.45 -19.23
N ALA A 72 13.80 -0.66 -18.60
CA ALA A 72 12.35 -0.91 -18.62
C ALA A 72 11.76 -0.68 -20.02
N VAL A 73 12.18 0.39 -20.70
CA VAL A 73 11.66 0.74 -22.04
C VAL A 73 11.98 -0.35 -23.06
N ILE A 74 13.21 -0.88 -23.11
CA ILE A 74 13.56 -1.90 -24.12
C ILE A 74 12.85 -3.24 -23.90
N LEU A 75 12.35 -3.49 -22.68
CA LEU A 75 11.64 -4.72 -22.33
C LEU A 75 10.15 -4.66 -22.68
N GLN A 76 9.65 -3.53 -23.16
CA GLN A 76 8.31 -3.40 -23.73
C GLN A 76 8.16 -4.29 -24.97
N LYS A 77 6.99 -4.91 -25.13
CA LYS A 77 6.69 -5.94 -26.15
C LYS A 77 7.07 -5.49 -27.57
N GLU A 78 6.82 -4.22 -27.87
CA GLU A 78 7.05 -3.61 -29.18
C GLU A 78 8.54 -3.52 -29.52
N PHE A 79 9.41 -3.37 -28.53
CA PHE A 79 10.84 -3.09 -28.72
C PHE A 79 11.75 -4.29 -28.53
N ARG A 80 11.29 -5.37 -27.87
CA ARG A 80 12.06 -6.61 -27.70
C ARG A 80 12.69 -7.14 -28.99
N PRO A 81 12.02 -7.14 -30.16
CA PRO A 81 12.63 -7.63 -31.40
C PRO A 81 13.88 -6.86 -31.85
N LEU A 82 14.15 -5.67 -31.29
CA LEU A 82 15.35 -4.88 -31.57
C LEU A 82 16.60 -5.36 -30.82
N PHE A 83 16.42 -6.17 -29.76
CA PHE A 83 17.46 -6.57 -28.81
C PHE A 83 17.58 -8.09 -28.72
N THR A 84 18.80 -8.58 -28.48
CA THR A 84 19.04 -10.03 -28.31
C THR A 84 18.46 -10.52 -26.98
N GLU A 85 18.23 -11.83 -26.85
CA GLU A 85 17.77 -12.39 -25.57
C GLU A 85 18.75 -12.13 -24.43
N GLU A 86 20.07 -12.15 -24.72
CA GLU A 86 21.11 -11.79 -23.76
C GLU A 86 20.96 -10.35 -23.25
N GLU A 87 20.72 -9.39 -24.15
CA GLU A 87 20.53 -7.97 -23.79
C GLU A 87 19.25 -7.76 -22.97
N GLN A 88 18.18 -8.48 -23.32
CA GLN A 88 16.94 -8.46 -22.56
C GLN A 88 17.14 -9.04 -21.15
N GLU A 89 17.89 -10.14 -21.00
CA GLU A 89 18.18 -10.72 -19.68
C GLU A 89 19.09 -9.83 -18.82
N ILE A 90 20.05 -9.11 -19.42
CA ILE A 90 20.85 -8.11 -18.70
C ILE A 90 19.95 -7.01 -18.13
N ALA A 91 19.03 -6.48 -18.94
CA ALA A 91 18.11 -5.43 -18.49
C ALA A 91 17.14 -5.95 -17.42
N LYS A 92 16.61 -7.17 -17.58
CA LYS A 92 15.75 -7.80 -16.56
C LYS A 92 16.47 -7.98 -15.23
N THR A 93 17.69 -8.51 -15.27
CA THR A 93 18.51 -8.77 -14.08
C THR A 93 18.80 -7.48 -13.35
N ARG A 94 19.23 -6.43 -14.07
CA ARG A 94 19.48 -5.12 -13.47
C ARG A 94 18.25 -4.52 -12.81
N LEU A 95 17.08 -4.62 -13.42
CA LEU A 95 15.85 -4.13 -12.81
C LEU A 95 15.51 -4.91 -11.52
N ARG A 96 15.64 -6.25 -11.54
CA ARG A 96 15.38 -7.11 -10.39
C ARG A 96 16.35 -6.86 -9.23
N GLU A 97 17.62 -6.61 -9.50
CA GLU A 97 18.64 -6.26 -8.48
C GLU A 97 18.24 -5.03 -7.65
N PHE A 98 17.49 -4.10 -8.26
CA PHE A 98 17.03 -2.88 -7.62
C PHE A 98 15.56 -2.97 -7.16
N GLY A 99 15.00 -4.18 -7.09
CA GLY A 99 13.65 -4.45 -6.60
C GLY A 99 12.53 -4.08 -7.57
N TYR A 100 12.83 -3.92 -8.87
CA TYR A 100 11.83 -3.68 -9.90
C TYR A 100 11.45 -5.01 -10.58
N GLU A 101 10.25 -5.48 -10.30
CA GLU A 101 9.71 -6.71 -10.90
C GLU A 101 9.29 -6.46 -12.35
N VAL A 102 10.00 -7.11 -13.28
CA VAL A 102 9.85 -6.89 -14.72
C VAL A 102 8.66 -7.64 -15.32
N ASP A 103 8.09 -8.58 -14.58
CA ASP A 103 6.94 -9.40 -15.01
C ASP A 103 5.61 -8.62 -15.05
N VAL A 104 5.66 -7.29 -14.87
CA VAL A 104 4.52 -6.36 -14.93
C VAL A 104 4.29 -5.85 -16.37
N LEU A 105 5.32 -5.82 -17.23
CA LEU A 105 5.26 -5.09 -18.51
C LEU A 105 4.71 -5.88 -19.72
N ASN A 106 4.14 -7.06 -19.52
CA ASN A 106 4.02 -8.01 -20.62
C ASN A 106 2.73 -8.85 -20.67
N ILE A 107 1.61 -8.28 -20.24
CA ILE A 107 0.29 -8.85 -20.45
C ILE A 107 -0.38 -8.11 -21.61
N ASP A 108 -0.58 -8.81 -22.72
CA ASP A 108 -1.40 -8.33 -23.83
C ASP A 108 -2.87 -8.38 -23.40
N LEU A 109 -3.36 -7.27 -22.83
CA LEU A 109 -4.71 -7.20 -22.33
C LEU A 109 -5.69 -7.10 -23.49
N PRO A 110 -6.72 -7.97 -23.55
CA PRO A 110 -7.71 -7.87 -24.61
C PRO A 110 -8.45 -6.52 -24.55
N GLU A 111 -8.93 -5.98 -25.66
CA GLU A 111 -9.74 -4.75 -25.61
C GLU A 111 -11.04 -4.98 -24.81
N LEU A 112 -11.37 -4.07 -23.88
CA LEU A 112 -12.64 -4.11 -23.16
C LEU A 112 -13.80 -3.85 -24.12
N LYS A 113 -14.85 -4.70 -24.05
CA LYS A 113 -16.08 -4.55 -24.85
C LYS A 113 -17.32 -4.46 -23.96
N PRO A 114 -17.57 -3.30 -23.32
CA PRO A 114 -18.70 -3.08 -22.42
C PRO A 114 -20.03 -3.33 -23.12
N SER A 115 -20.93 -4.08 -22.46
CA SER A 115 -22.24 -4.42 -23.04
C SER A 115 -23.32 -3.34 -22.84
N GLY A 116 -23.07 -2.33 -22.01
CA GLY A 116 -24.05 -1.29 -21.63
C GLY A 116 -25.24 -1.81 -20.80
N ARG A 117 -25.30 -3.10 -20.47
CA ARG A 117 -26.38 -3.71 -19.66
C ARG A 117 -26.10 -3.52 -18.18
N ILE A 118 -26.86 -2.62 -17.55
CA ILE A 118 -26.64 -2.17 -16.17
C ILE A 118 -27.32 -3.09 -15.12
N ARG A 119 -28.29 -3.90 -15.53
CA ARG A 119 -29.25 -4.55 -14.61
C ARG A 119 -28.56 -5.39 -13.53
N GLU A 120 -27.64 -6.26 -13.90
CA GLU A 120 -26.93 -7.12 -12.97
C GLU A 120 -25.84 -6.34 -12.21
N PHE A 121 -25.21 -5.35 -12.83
CA PHE A 121 -24.12 -4.57 -12.21
C PHE A 121 -24.59 -3.71 -11.04
N ASN A 122 -25.78 -3.10 -11.12
CA ASN A 122 -26.31 -2.26 -10.03
C ASN A 122 -26.91 -3.04 -8.86
N ASN A 123 -27.15 -4.34 -9.01
CA ASN A 123 -27.80 -5.16 -7.99
C ASN A 123 -26.86 -5.63 -6.88
N TYR A 124 -25.56 -5.45 -7.03
CA TYR A 124 -24.55 -5.88 -6.07
C TYR A 124 -23.78 -4.70 -5.49
N GLU A 125 -23.24 -4.86 -4.30
CA GLU A 125 -22.32 -3.89 -3.70
C GLU A 125 -20.96 -3.92 -4.38
N ASP A 126 -20.24 -2.80 -4.34
CA ASP A 126 -18.93 -2.66 -4.97
C ASP A 126 -17.89 -3.66 -4.42
N SER A 127 -17.99 -4.05 -3.15
CA SER A 127 -17.14 -5.07 -2.53
C SER A 127 -17.28 -6.44 -3.20
N LEU A 128 -18.51 -6.85 -3.52
CA LEU A 128 -18.80 -8.09 -4.24
C LEU A 128 -18.38 -8.01 -5.70
N LYS A 129 -18.62 -6.87 -6.36
CA LYS A 129 -18.14 -6.65 -7.74
C LYS A 129 -16.62 -6.76 -7.82
N ALA A 130 -15.90 -6.13 -6.89
CA ALA A 130 -14.45 -6.19 -6.81
C ALA A 130 -13.95 -7.63 -6.68
N LYS A 131 -14.56 -8.43 -5.78
CA LYS A 131 -14.23 -9.86 -5.65
C LYS A 131 -14.52 -10.65 -6.92
N VAL A 132 -15.66 -10.43 -7.58
CA VAL A 132 -16.00 -11.11 -8.84
C VAL A 132 -14.94 -10.81 -9.92
N ILE A 133 -14.48 -9.56 -10.03
CA ILE A 133 -13.43 -9.18 -10.98
C ILE A 133 -12.13 -9.90 -10.63
N PHE A 134 -11.68 -9.77 -9.37
CA PHE A 134 -10.42 -10.36 -8.90
C PHE A 134 -10.36 -11.87 -9.12
N GLU A 135 -11.38 -12.60 -8.65
CA GLU A 135 -11.45 -14.06 -8.77
C GLU A 135 -11.49 -14.53 -10.23
N HIS A 136 -12.11 -13.75 -11.13
CA HIS A 136 -12.15 -14.11 -12.54
C HIS A 136 -10.80 -13.89 -13.24
N ILE A 137 -10.19 -12.72 -13.04
CA ILE A 137 -9.01 -12.31 -13.83
C ILE A 137 -7.70 -12.81 -13.24
N VAL A 138 -7.65 -13.07 -11.92
CA VAL A 138 -6.46 -13.58 -11.22
C VAL A 138 -6.57 -15.08 -11.02
N ASN A 139 -7.63 -15.56 -10.34
CA ASN A 139 -7.75 -16.97 -9.97
C ASN A 139 -8.43 -17.82 -11.06
N GLY A 140 -8.87 -17.20 -12.17
CA GLY A 140 -9.42 -17.93 -13.30
C GLY A 140 -10.74 -18.63 -12.99
N LEU A 141 -11.57 -18.13 -12.07
CA LEU A 141 -12.88 -18.74 -11.81
C LEU A 141 -13.82 -18.53 -13.01
N THR A 142 -14.61 -19.56 -13.32
CA THR A 142 -15.69 -19.47 -14.31
C THR A 142 -16.89 -18.72 -13.75
N HIS A 143 -17.77 -18.20 -14.62
CA HIS A 143 -18.97 -17.49 -14.16
C HIS A 143 -19.86 -18.32 -13.21
N ARG A 144 -19.92 -19.64 -13.39
CA ARG A 144 -20.69 -20.52 -12.49
C ARG A 144 -20.05 -20.63 -11.11
N GLU A 145 -18.73 -20.73 -11.06
CA GLU A 145 -17.97 -20.76 -9.79
C GLU A 145 -18.06 -19.41 -9.08
N LEU A 146 -18.04 -18.30 -9.81
CA LEU A 146 -18.21 -16.95 -9.25
C LEU A 146 -19.60 -16.76 -8.62
N ASP A 147 -20.65 -17.22 -9.29
CA ASP A 147 -22.01 -17.16 -8.75
C ASP A 147 -22.13 -17.91 -7.41
N GLU A 148 -21.51 -19.09 -7.29
CA GLU A 148 -21.52 -19.90 -6.07
C GLU A 148 -20.59 -19.35 -4.97
N ALA A 149 -19.32 -19.12 -5.30
CA ALA A 149 -18.28 -18.80 -4.33
C ALA A 149 -18.30 -17.33 -3.88
N VAL A 150 -18.74 -16.41 -4.74
CA VAL A 150 -18.70 -14.95 -4.45
C VAL A 150 -20.08 -14.39 -4.21
N LEU A 151 -21.06 -14.72 -5.06
CA LEU A 151 -22.42 -14.18 -4.97
C LEU A 151 -23.36 -15.03 -4.10
N GLY A 152 -22.93 -16.22 -3.66
CA GLY A 152 -23.72 -17.10 -2.79
C GLY A 152 -24.96 -17.69 -3.46
N LEU A 153 -24.96 -17.80 -4.79
CA LEU A 153 -26.08 -18.30 -5.58
C LEU A 153 -25.89 -19.78 -5.92
N ASP A 154 -27.00 -20.53 -6.02
CA ASP A 154 -26.94 -21.91 -6.48
C ASP A 154 -26.53 -21.97 -7.97
N LYS A 155 -25.44 -22.70 -8.25
CA LYS A 155 -24.84 -22.81 -9.59
C LYS A 155 -25.78 -23.39 -10.66
N ASN A 156 -26.73 -24.23 -10.26
CA ASN A 156 -27.67 -24.88 -11.18
C ASN A 156 -28.81 -23.92 -11.58
N SER A 157 -29.19 -23.03 -10.68
CA SER A 157 -30.22 -22.03 -10.88
C SER A 157 -29.72 -20.78 -11.61
N SER A 158 -28.59 -20.20 -11.17
CA SER A 158 -28.06 -18.94 -11.71
C SER A 158 -27.33 -19.14 -13.04
N LYS A 159 -26.76 -20.33 -13.26
CA LYS A 159 -26.05 -20.73 -14.49
C LYS A 159 -24.84 -19.85 -14.87
N GLY A 160 -24.38 -18.97 -13.98
CA GLY A 160 -23.30 -18.02 -14.25
C GLY A 160 -23.78 -16.67 -14.79
N PHE A 161 -25.09 -16.40 -14.86
CA PHE A 161 -25.59 -15.19 -15.52
C PHE A 161 -25.34 -13.92 -14.72
N GLN A 162 -25.29 -13.99 -13.39
CA GLN A 162 -25.15 -12.81 -12.54
C GLN A 162 -23.73 -12.25 -12.59
N SER A 163 -22.72 -13.07 -12.28
CA SER A 163 -21.31 -12.70 -12.43
C SER A 163 -20.95 -12.35 -13.88
N MET A 164 -21.49 -13.06 -14.87
CA MET A 164 -21.32 -12.73 -16.29
C MET A 164 -21.85 -11.33 -16.62
N GLY A 165 -23.01 -10.96 -16.06
CA GLY A 165 -23.58 -9.62 -16.21
C GLY A 165 -22.66 -8.53 -15.64
N ILE A 166 -22.11 -8.75 -14.45
CA ILE A 166 -21.15 -7.83 -13.80
C ILE A 166 -19.90 -7.65 -14.68
N LEU A 167 -19.26 -8.74 -15.09
CA LEU A 167 -18.04 -8.71 -15.89
C LEU A 167 -18.29 -8.08 -17.27
N HIS A 168 -19.39 -8.47 -17.93
CA HIS A 168 -19.74 -7.97 -19.26
C HIS A 168 -20.13 -6.50 -19.27
N PHE A 169 -20.63 -5.95 -18.16
CA PHE A 169 -20.86 -4.51 -18.03
C PHE A 169 -19.54 -3.74 -18.12
N LEU A 170 -18.50 -4.22 -17.45
CA LEU A 170 -17.14 -3.64 -17.49
C LEU A 170 -16.38 -3.96 -18.77
N GLY A 171 -16.93 -4.82 -19.63
CA GLY A 171 -16.29 -5.27 -20.86
C GLY A 171 -15.27 -6.39 -20.68
N ILE A 172 -15.17 -6.93 -19.46
CA ILE A 172 -14.38 -8.11 -19.12
C ILE A 172 -15.14 -9.35 -19.62
N LYS A 173 -14.57 -10.05 -20.59
CA LYS A 173 -15.16 -11.27 -21.19
C LYS A 173 -14.32 -12.49 -20.81
N ALA A 174 -14.72 -13.67 -21.29
CA ALA A 174 -14.04 -14.94 -21.00
C ALA A 174 -12.55 -14.97 -21.37
N ASN A 175 -12.07 -14.10 -22.26
CA ASN A 175 -10.65 -13.95 -22.61
C ASN A 175 -9.82 -13.24 -21.53
N TYR A 176 -10.44 -12.70 -20.49
CA TYR A 176 -9.77 -12.17 -19.30
C TYR A 176 -9.59 -13.20 -18.19
N LYS A 177 -10.16 -14.39 -18.34
CA LYS A 177 -10.11 -15.45 -17.34
C LYS A 177 -8.65 -15.84 -17.06
N GLY A 178 -8.20 -15.64 -15.82
CA GLY A 178 -6.84 -16.01 -15.37
C GLY A 178 -5.71 -15.25 -16.08
N VAL A 179 -6.00 -14.11 -16.71
CA VAL A 179 -4.96 -13.31 -17.41
C VAL A 179 -3.85 -12.84 -16.47
N PHE A 180 -4.16 -12.70 -15.19
CA PHE A 180 -3.23 -12.31 -14.13
C PHE A 180 -2.91 -13.47 -13.16
N GLU A 181 -3.04 -14.72 -13.60
CA GLU A 181 -2.76 -15.88 -12.75
C GLU A 181 -1.34 -15.81 -12.14
N GLY A 182 -1.27 -15.99 -10.83
CA GLY A 182 -0.02 -15.91 -10.05
C GLY A 182 0.45 -14.50 -9.69
N LYS A 183 -0.30 -13.44 -10.03
CA LYS A 183 0.04 -12.05 -9.68
C LYS A 183 -0.66 -11.56 -8.42
N VAL A 184 0.02 -10.70 -7.66
CA VAL A 184 -0.59 -10.04 -6.48
C VAL A 184 -1.43 -8.83 -6.92
N LEU A 185 -2.45 -8.48 -6.12
CA LEU A 185 -3.39 -7.40 -6.43
C LEU A 185 -2.72 -6.08 -6.82
N LYS A 186 -1.62 -5.72 -6.15
CA LYS A 186 -0.85 -4.50 -6.43
C LYS A 186 -0.24 -4.51 -7.83
N GLU A 187 0.28 -5.65 -8.28
CA GLU A 187 0.78 -5.79 -9.65
C GLU A 187 -0.37 -5.64 -10.65
N VAL A 188 -1.51 -6.30 -10.40
CA VAL A 188 -2.68 -6.23 -11.27
C VAL A 188 -3.15 -4.79 -11.46
N ILE A 189 -3.29 -4.03 -10.37
CA ILE A 189 -3.67 -2.61 -10.43
C ILE A 189 -2.63 -1.79 -11.20
N GLY A 190 -1.33 -2.05 -10.97
CA GLY A 190 -0.25 -1.40 -11.72
C GLY A 190 -0.38 -1.60 -13.23
N ILE A 191 -0.54 -2.86 -13.66
CA ILE A 191 -0.66 -3.23 -15.09
C ILE A 191 -1.87 -2.57 -15.73
N LEU A 192 -3.02 -2.58 -15.05
CA LEU A 192 -4.25 -1.96 -15.54
C LEU A 192 -4.12 -0.43 -15.63
N THR A 193 -3.40 0.20 -14.69
CA THR A 193 -3.18 1.66 -14.65
C THR A 193 -2.28 2.14 -15.78
N GLU A 194 -1.33 1.32 -16.22
CA GLU A 194 -0.46 1.64 -17.35
C GLU A 194 -1.19 1.58 -18.71
N GLN A 195 -2.37 0.96 -18.78
CA GLN A 195 -3.19 0.95 -20.00
C GLN A 195 -3.85 2.31 -20.22
N GLU A 196 -3.66 2.90 -21.40
CA GLU A 196 -4.04 4.31 -21.63
C GLU A 196 -5.56 4.61 -21.51
N LYS A 197 -6.47 3.64 -21.67
CA LYS A 197 -7.94 3.86 -21.65
C LYS A 197 -8.77 2.64 -21.24
N GLY A 198 -9.84 2.86 -20.45
CA GLY A 198 -11.00 1.97 -20.32
C GLY A 198 -11.06 1.12 -19.04
N PHE A 199 -9.99 1.08 -18.25
CA PHE A 199 -9.90 0.28 -17.02
C PHE A 199 -10.19 1.08 -15.73
N GLU A 200 -10.68 2.32 -15.84
CA GLU A 200 -10.85 3.22 -14.69
C GLU A 200 -11.78 2.61 -13.62
N GLU A 201 -12.91 2.03 -14.03
CA GLU A 201 -13.87 1.42 -13.11
C GLU A 201 -13.39 0.08 -12.52
N PRO A 202 -12.81 -0.86 -13.31
CA PRO A 202 -12.12 -2.03 -12.75
C PRO A 202 -11.04 -1.68 -11.73
N ILE A 203 -10.19 -0.68 -11.99
CA ILE A 203 -9.15 -0.23 -11.07
C ILE A 203 -9.76 0.30 -9.77
N ARG A 204 -10.80 1.16 -9.88
CA ARG A 204 -11.50 1.69 -8.72
C ARG A 204 -12.06 0.58 -7.83
N LEU A 205 -12.71 -0.42 -8.42
CA LEU A 205 -13.29 -1.55 -7.69
C LEU A 205 -12.20 -2.43 -7.06
N LEU A 206 -11.16 -2.80 -7.82
CA LEU A 206 -10.06 -3.63 -7.31
C LEU A 206 -9.28 -2.95 -6.17
N SER A 207 -9.19 -1.62 -6.20
CA SER A 207 -8.56 -0.84 -5.11
C SER A 207 -9.31 -0.96 -3.78
N LEU A 208 -10.59 -1.36 -3.77
CA LEU A 208 -11.34 -1.64 -2.54
C LEU A 208 -10.88 -2.92 -1.83
N LEU A 209 -10.16 -3.80 -2.54
CA LEU A 209 -9.57 -5.02 -1.98
C LEU A 209 -8.15 -4.79 -1.48
N ASP A 210 -7.58 -3.59 -1.67
CA ASP A 210 -6.23 -3.29 -1.24
C ASP A 210 -6.19 -3.01 0.27
N ASP A 211 -5.83 -4.05 1.03
CA ASP A 211 -5.60 -3.98 2.47
C ASP A 211 -4.39 -3.09 2.84
N SER A 212 -3.67 -2.49 1.88
CA SER A 212 -2.50 -1.64 2.13
C SER A 212 -2.79 -0.53 3.15
N SER A 213 -4.00 0.04 3.17
CA SER A 213 -4.41 1.03 4.18
C SER A 213 -4.45 0.42 5.60
N LEU A 214 -4.97 -0.80 5.73
CA LEU A 214 -5.02 -1.53 6.99
C LEU A 214 -3.61 -1.98 7.43
N ILE A 215 -2.81 -2.51 6.50
CA ILE A 215 -1.43 -2.94 6.75
C ILE A 215 -0.56 -1.74 7.17
N ASN A 216 -0.68 -0.60 6.50
CA ASN A 216 0.02 0.64 6.87
C ASN A 216 -0.42 1.12 8.26
N THR A 217 -1.71 1.03 8.57
CA THR A 217 -2.23 1.37 9.90
C THR A 217 -1.67 0.43 10.97
N ILE A 218 -1.65 -0.88 10.72
CA ILE A 218 -1.10 -1.88 11.64
C ILE A 218 0.39 -1.65 11.85
N ASN A 219 1.16 -1.41 10.78
CA ASN A 219 2.59 -1.12 10.88
C ASN A 219 2.86 0.17 11.68
N SER A 220 2.09 1.23 11.43
CA SER A 220 2.16 2.47 12.21
C SER A 220 1.84 2.23 13.69
N ASP A 221 0.80 1.44 14.00
CA ASP A 221 0.41 1.11 15.37
C ASP A 221 1.51 0.28 16.09
N LEU A 222 2.11 -0.69 15.39
CA LEU A 222 3.24 -1.49 15.89
C LEU A 222 4.49 -0.65 16.13
N GLU A 223 4.76 0.31 15.26
CA GLU A 223 5.86 1.25 15.44
C GLU A 223 5.62 2.24 16.59
N ALA A 224 4.38 2.69 16.80
CA ALA A 224 3.99 3.54 17.94
C ALA A 224 4.22 2.82 19.27
N GLU A 225 3.80 1.56 19.35
CA GLU A 225 4.04 0.69 20.51
C GLU A 225 5.56 0.53 20.80
N GLN A 226 6.40 0.38 19.77
CA GLN A 226 7.86 0.27 19.94
C GLN A 226 8.56 1.55 20.44
N ILE A 227 8.03 2.75 20.14
CA ILE A 227 8.64 4.02 20.60
C ILE A 227 8.28 4.31 22.05
N GLU A 228 7.09 3.90 22.50
CA GLU A 228 6.71 3.99 23.91
C GLU A 228 7.61 3.10 24.80
N ASP A 229 8.07 1.97 24.27
CA ASP A 229 8.94 1.00 24.95
C ASP A 229 10.44 1.39 25.04
N GLY A 230 10.86 2.47 24.36
CA GLY A 230 12.23 2.98 24.37
C GLY A 230 13.22 2.18 23.52
N HIS A 231 14.06 2.88 22.75
CA HIS A 231 15.08 2.26 21.92
C HIS A 231 16.19 1.59 22.76
N GLY A 232 16.28 0.26 22.68
CA GLY A 232 17.47 -0.50 23.06
C GLY A 232 17.99 -1.27 21.86
N ILE A 233 18.94 -0.70 21.13
CA ILE A 233 19.79 -1.46 20.21
C ILE A 233 20.91 -2.06 21.07
N GLU A 234 20.83 -3.36 21.39
CA GLU A 234 21.95 -4.30 21.29
C GLU A 234 21.48 -5.74 21.50
N GLY A 235 22.17 -6.68 20.83
CA GLY A 235 21.74 -8.05 20.55
C GLY A 235 21.09 -8.88 21.66
N ASN A 236 20.05 -9.62 21.26
CA ASN A 236 19.43 -10.81 21.89
C ASN A 236 19.68 -11.07 23.39
N VAL A 237 18.66 -10.93 24.24
CA VAL A 237 17.64 -11.95 24.63
C VAL A 237 16.50 -11.21 25.33
N LYS A 238 15.24 -11.44 24.90
CA LYS A 238 14.05 -10.83 25.52
C LYS A 238 13.60 -11.63 26.75
N TYR A 239 13.72 -11.03 27.93
CA TYR A 239 12.95 -11.43 29.10
C TYR A 239 11.79 -10.45 29.29
N TYR A 240 10.58 -10.91 28.97
CA TYR A 240 9.34 -10.21 29.28
C TYR A 240 9.05 -10.32 30.78
N TYR A 241 9.45 -9.30 31.54
CA TYR A 241 8.81 -8.94 32.79
C TYR A 241 8.51 -7.46 32.71
N GLY A 242 7.21 -7.14 32.59
CA GLY A 242 6.72 -5.80 32.25
C GLY A 242 7.45 -4.70 33.03
N LYS A 243 7.84 -3.65 32.31
CA LYS A 243 8.26 -2.32 32.81
C LYS A 243 9.05 -1.59 31.71
N ARG A 244 8.74 -0.31 31.47
CA ARG A 244 9.48 0.82 32.06
C ARG A 244 8.93 2.16 31.57
N TYR A 245 7.86 2.65 32.22
CA TYR A 245 7.68 4.09 32.43
C TYR A 245 6.90 4.45 33.70
N GLU A 246 6.91 3.60 34.73
CA GLU A 246 6.67 4.10 36.10
C GLU A 246 7.99 4.68 36.62
N ARG A 247 8.23 5.97 36.35
CA ARG A 247 9.45 6.66 36.80
C ARG A 247 9.49 6.91 38.32
N ASP A 248 8.37 6.73 39.04
CA ASP A 248 8.35 6.51 40.50
C ASP A 248 7.03 5.80 40.88
N PRO A 249 7.05 4.58 41.47
CA PRO A 249 5.86 3.92 41.99
C PRO A 249 5.03 4.80 42.93
N LYS A 250 5.67 5.74 43.64
CA LYS A 250 4.99 6.69 44.53
C LYS A 250 4.03 7.58 43.76
N ASN A 251 4.43 8.08 42.58
CA ASN A 251 3.58 8.99 41.79
C ASN A 251 2.34 8.26 41.26
N ARG A 252 2.47 7.00 40.87
CA ARG A 252 1.32 6.16 40.49
C ARG A 252 0.39 5.92 41.67
N ILE A 253 0.93 5.52 42.82
CA ILE A 253 0.13 5.29 44.03
C ILE A 253 -0.60 6.57 44.43
N LEU A 254 0.08 7.73 44.39
CA LEU A 254 -0.50 9.02 44.72
C LEU A 254 -1.59 9.43 43.72
N ALA A 255 -1.35 9.27 42.42
CA ALA A 255 -2.33 9.55 41.37
C ALA A 255 -3.59 8.67 41.53
N ILE A 256 -3.44 7.37 41.77
CA ILE A 256 -4.57 6.46 42.00
C ILE A 256 -5.31 6.81 43.30
N LYS A 257 -4.60 7.13 44.39
CA LYS A 257 -5.23 7.56 45.64
C LYS A 257 -6.03 8.86 45.48
N LYS A 258 -5.60 9.75 44.60
CA LYS A 258 -6.21 11.07 44.37
C LYS A 258 -7.38 11.01 43.39
N HIS A 259 -7.18 10.34 42.26
CA HIS A 259 -8.12 10.34 41.13
C HIS A 259 -8.96 9.07 41.04
N GLY A 260 -8.60 8.03 41.78
CA GLY A 260 -9.21 6.69 41.69
C GLY A 260 -8.68 5.87 40.52
N ALA A 261 -9.19 4.64 40.39
CA ALA A 261 -8.83 3.69 39.33
C ALA A 261 -9.84 3.66 38.16
N LYS A 262 -10.59 4.76 37.97
CA LYS A 262 -11.50 4.93 36.82
C LYS A 262 -10.82 5.72 35.72
N CYS A 263 -10.97 5.27 34.47
CA CYS A 263 -10.43 5.97 33.32
C CYS A 263 -11.03 7.37 33.21
N TYR A 264 -10.18 8.40 33.23
CA TYR A 264 -10.59 9.80 33.16
C TYR A 264 -11.23 10.14 31.80
N ALA A 265 -10.88 9.42 30.73
CA ALA A 265 -11.44 9.63 29.38
C ALA A 265 -12.79 8.93 29.17
N CYS A 266 -12.89 7.61 29.39
CA CYS A 266 -14.07 6.82 29.06
C CYS A 266 -14.90 6.35 30.27
N GLY A 267 -14.44 6.58 31.49
CA GLY A 267 -15.10 6.14 32.72
C GLY A 267 -14.96 4.65 33.05
N PHE A 268 -14.26 3.87 32.22
CA PHE A 268 -14.06 2.44 32.45
C PHE A 268 -13.32 2.16 33.77
N SER A 269 -13.80 1.15 34.50
CA SER A 269 -13.19 0.64 35.73
C SER A 269 -12.88 -0.85 35.56
N PHE A 270 -11.62 -1.24 35.76
CA PHE A 270 -11.24 -2.65 35.71
C PHE A 270 -11.85 -3.44 36.85
N GLU A 271 -11.97 -2.85 38.05
CA GLU A 271 -12.58 -3.51 39.20
C GLU A 271 -14.08 -3.78 38.98
N GLU A 272 -14.82 -2.82 38.39
CA GLU A 272 -16.26 -3.00 38.15
C GLU A 272 -16.55 -4.08 37.11
N VAL A 273 -15.65 -4.26 36.13
CA VAL A 273 -15.82 -5.22 35.03
C VAL A 273 -15.19 -6.58 35.33
N TYR A 274 -14.03 -6.61 36.00
CA TYR A 274 -13.25 -7.83 36.23
C TYR A 274 -13.16 -8.25 37.71
N GLY A 275 -13.85 -7.54 38.61
CA GLY A 275 -13.86 -7.83 40.05
C GLY A 275 -12.47 -7.63 40.69
N GLU A 276 -12.15 -8.45 41.69
CA GLU A 276 -10.89 -8.36 42.44
C GLU A 276 -9.64 -8.41 41.54
N ARG A 277 -9.73 -9.07 40.37
CA ARG A 277 -8.61 -9.14 39.41
C ARG A 277 -8.28 -7.79 38.76
N GLY A 278 -9.24 -6.88 38.70
CA GLY A 278 -9.08 -5.53 38.16
C GLY A 278 -8.85 -4.45 39.20
N LYS A 279 -8.79 -4.81 40.48
CA LYS A 279 -8.60 -3.87 41.59
C LYS A 279 -7.24 -3.18 41.51
N ASP A 280 -7.24 -1.86 41.75
CA ASP A 280 -6.06 -0.99 41.67
C ASP A 280 -5.31 -1.01 40.31
N PHE A 281 -5.94 -1.58 39.28
CA PHE A 281 -5.38 -1.68 37.94
C PHE A 281 -5.90 -0.54 37.05
N ILE A 282 -4.99 0.39 36.75
CA ILE A 282 -5.19 1.49 35.81
C ILE A 282 -3.80 2.01 35.38
N GLU A 283 -3.69 2.58 34.19
CA GLU A 283 -2.47 3.20 33.70
C GLU A 283 -2.48 4.69 34.06
N VAL A 284 -1.31 5.25 34.40
CA VAL A 284 -1.19 6.67 34.77
C VAL A 284 -0.46 7.40 33.65
N HIS A 285 -1.15 8.37 33.06
CA HIS A 285 -0.71 9.12 31.91
C HIS A 285 -0.33 10.56 32.29
N HIS A 286 0.74 11.09 31.69
CA HIS A 286 1.15 12.49 31.89
C HIS A 286 0.40 13.39 30.93
N ILE A 287 -0.29 14.41 31.43
CA ILE A 287 -1.01 15.38 30.59
C ILE A 287 -0.04 16.13 29.66
N LYS A 288 1.19 16.37 30.11
CA LYS A 288 2.27 16.96 29.31
C LYS A 288 3.37 15.92 29.06
N PRO A 289 3.70 15.60 27.79
CA PRO A 289 4.78 14.66 27.49
C PRO A 289 6.13 15.13 28.03
N LEU A 290 6.79 14.29 28.83
CA LEU A 290 8.10 14.61 29.43
C LEU A 290 9.22 14.80 28.39
N SER A 291 9.04 14.32 27.15
CA SER A 291 9.98 14.49 26.04
C SER A 291 10.14 15.94 25.59
N THR A 292 9.21 16.82 25.96
CA THR A 292 9.25 18.26 25.64
C THR A 292 9.95 19.10 26.71
N LEU A 293 10.39 18.49 27.82
CA LEU A 293 11.01 19.19 28.93
C LEU A 293 12.54 19.08 28.88
N GLU A 294 13.22 20.18 28.56
CA GLU A 294 14.70 20.26 28.52
C GLU A 294 15.37 20.09 29.89
N LYS A 295 14.61 20.11 31.00
CA LYS A 295 15.11 19.98 32.38
C LYS A 295 14.18 19.09 33.21
N ALA A 296 14.72 18.44 34.24
CA ALA A 296 13.93 17.71 35.22
C ALA A 296 12.97 18.66 35.94
N VAL A 297 11.67 18.39 35.82
CA VAL A 297 10.59 19.15 36.48
C VAL A 297 9.99 18.28 37.57
N GLU A 298 9.66 18.88 38.70
CA GLU A 298 8.89 18.23 39.76
C GLU A 298 7.46 17.94 39.26
N ILE A 299 7.07 16.67 39.26
CA ILE A 299 5.76 16.22 38.78
C ILE A 299 4.77 16.29 39.94
N ASN A 300 3.66 16.98 39.75
CA ASN A 300 2.55 16.97 40.69
C ASN A 300 1.52 15.89 40.31
N PRO A 301 1.37 14.80 41.10
CA PRO A 301 0.43 13.73 40.78
C PRO A 301 -1.04 14.14 40.66
N GLU A 302 -1.41 15.30 41.22
CA GLU A 302 -2.78 15.80 41.18
C GLU A 302 -3.07 16.56 39.88
N THR A 303 -2.10 17.30 39.34
CA THR A 303 -2.33 18.19 38.18
C THR A 303 -1.68 17.73 36.89
N ASP A 304 -0.62 16.91 36.97
CA ASP A 304 0.16 16.50 35.81
C ASP A 304 -0.12 15.08 35.36
N LEU A 305 -0.84 14.30 36.19
CA LEU A 305 -1.13 12.89 35.97
C LEU A 305 -2.63 12.61 35.97
N VAL A 306 -3.07 11.76 35.05
CA VAL A 306 -4.46 11.28 34.98
C VAL A 306 -4.52 9.76 34.81
N PRO A 307 -5.48 9.06 35.46
CA PRO A 307 -5.70 7.64 35.24
C PRO A 307 -6.39 7.39 33.89
N LEU A 308 -5.86 6.48 33.06
CA LEU A 308 -6.46 6.02 31.81
C LEU A 308 -6.49 4.48 31.78
N CYS A 309 -7.51 3.91 31.13
CA CYS A 309 -7.49 2.47 30.84
C CYS A 309 -6.52 2.17 29.70
N ALA A 310 -6.02 0.93 29.62
CA ALA A 310 -5.08 0.50 28.58
C ALA A 310 -5.53 0.88 27.16
N ASN A 311 -6.82 0.78 26.86
CA ASN A 311 -7.36 1.17 25.56
C ASN A 311 -7.28 2.68 25.31
N CYS A 312 -7.72 3.51 26.28
CA CYS A 312 -7.67 4.96 26.13
C CYS A 312 -6.23 5.47 26.10
N HIS A 313 -5.37 4.90 26.93
CA HIS A 313 -3.95 5.25 26.96
C HIS A 313 -3.28 4.96 25.61
N ARG A 314 -3.52 3.77 25.03
CA ARG A 314 -3.06 3.45 23.66
C ARG A 314 -3.63 4.40 22.61
N MET A 315 -4.91 4.80 22.71
CA MET A 315 -5.51 5.70 21.73
C MET A 315 -4.93 7.13 21.78
N VAL A 316 -4.49 7.60 22.96
CA VAL A 316 -3.79 8.89 23.07
C VAL A 316 -2.49 8.89 22.26
N HIS A 317 -1.73 7.80 22.32
CA HIS A 317 -0.39 7.69 21.72
C HIS A 317 -0.34 7.00 20.36
N ARG A 318 -1.49 6.59 19.82
CA ARG A 318 -1.57 5.80 18.59
C ARG A 318 -0.83 6.43 17.41
N ARG A 319 -0.84 7.76 17.31
CA ARG A 319 -0.12 8.53 16.29
C ARG A 319 1.01 9.32 16.94
N LYS A 320 2.25 8.99 16.59
CA LYS A 320 3.47 9.63 17.15
C LYS A 320 3.53 11.14 16.88
N ASP A 321 3.12 11.55 15.69
CA ASP A 321 3.16 12.95 15.25
C ASP A 321 1.96 13.76 15.77
N GLU A 322 0.97 13.10 16.38
CA GLU A 322 -0.30 13.68 16.79
C GLU A 322 -0.79 12.99 18.09
N VAL A 323 -0.07 13.22 19.19
CA VAL A 323 -0.50 12.75 20.52
C VAL A 323 -1.72 13.56 20.95
N LEU A 324 -2.85 12.87 21.17
CA LEU A 324 -4.11 13.52 21.51
C LEU A 324 -4.08 14.10 22.92
N ARG A 325 -4.71 15.26 23.11
CA ARG A 325 -5.08 15.73 24.44
C ARG A 325 -6.24 14.89 24.97
N ILE A 326 -6.33 14.80 26.29
CA ILE A 326 -7.36 14.01 26.95
C ILE A 326 -8.76 14.52 26.63
N GLU A 327 -8.92 15.83 26.48
CA GLU A 327 -10.16 16.49 26.08
C GLU A 327 -10.56 16.10 24.65
N GLU A 328 -9.61 16.03 23.72
CA GLU A 328 -9.85 15.62 22.33
C GLU A 328 -10.28 14.15 22.27
N LEU A 329 -9.63 13.29 23.06
CA LEU A 329 -10.03 11.89 23.16
C LEU A 329 -11.45 11.75 23.74
N LYS A 330 -11.82 12.57 24.74
CA LYS A 330 -13.18 12.58 25.28
C LYS A 330 -14.22 12.97 24.24
N GLU A 331 -13.96 14.01 23.45
CA GLU A 331 -14.85 14.44 22.37
C GLU A 331 -15.07 13.34 21.33
N ILE A 332 -13.99 12.65 20.92
CA ILE A 332 -14.07 11.51 20.01
C ILE A 332 -14.92 10.39 20.61
N ILE A 333 -14.68 10.03 21.87
CA ILE A 333 -15.45 8.99 22.57
C ILE A 333 -16.93 9.39 22.62
N VAL A 334 -17.27 10.60 23.05
CA VAL A 334 -18.67 11.07 23.15
C VAL A 334 -19.35 11.07 21.79
N LYS A 335 -18.65 11.48 20.73
CA LYS A 335 -19.19 11.50 19.36
C LYS A 335 -19.53 10.10 18.81
N HIS A 336 -18.76 9.08 19.20
CA HIS A 336 -18.84 7.74 18.59
C HIS A 336 -19.36 6.64 19.53
N ARG A 337 -19.56 6.94 20.81
CA ARG A 337 -20.19 6.04 21.79
C ARG A 337 -21.70 6.20 21.70
N GLN A 338 -22.34 5.34 20.89
CA GLN A 338 -23.79 5.21 20.83
C GLN A 338 -24.33 4.60 22.12
#